data_AF-A0A6M1UCZ6-F1
#
_entry.id   AF-A0A6M1UCZ6-F1
#
_cell.length_a   1.000
_cell.length_b   1.000
_cell.length_c   1.000
_cell.angle_alpha   90.00
_cell.angle_beta   90.00
_cell.angle_gamma   90.00
#
_symmetry.space_group_name_H-M   'P 1'
#
loop_
_entity.id
_entity.type
_entity.pdbx_description
1 polymer ?
#
loop_
_entity_poly.entity_id
_entity_poly.type
_entity_poly.pdbx_seq_one_letter_code
_entity_poly.pdbx_strand_id
1 'polypeptide(L)'
;MKKKFIGIAIAIAILFYCIHQYHEEPISQTKAVELAKIYVERTNEHMNLIYDSSQVEYVTYNTNPLKELLNTSTWEIFVDGIFVKINAHSGQFVKMVFPADGVITYEEHPEWFDLTAFPQ
;
A
#
# COMPACT_ATOMS: atom_id res chain seq x y z
N MET A 1 -17.09 14.84 41.73
CA MET A 1 -16.52 15.58 40.58
C MET A 1 -15.34 14.88 39.91
N LYS A 2 -14.33 14.37 40.64
CA LYS A 2 -13.12 13.73 40.07
C LYS A 2 -13.38 12.60 39.04
N LYS A 3 -14.41 11.75 39.25
CA LYS A 3 -14.75 10.65 38.32
C LYS A 3 -15.25 11.12 36.93
N LYS A 4 -15.90 12.28 36.84
CA LYS A 4 -16.37 12.85 35.56
C LYS A 4 -15.21 13.41 34.72
N PHE A 5 -14.19 13.97 35.38
CA PHE A 5 -12.98 14.46 34.72
C PHE A 5 -12.12 13.33 34.14
N ILE A 6 -12.05 12.18 34.83
CA ILE A 6 -11.32 11.00 34.32
C ILE A 6 -11.97 10.46 33.04
N GLY A 7 -13.31 10.37 32.98
CA GLY A 7 -14.02 9.92 31.77
C GLY A 7 -13.79 10.82 30.56
N ILE A 8 -13.76 12.15 30.77
CA ILE A 8 -13.47 13.12 29.70
C ILE A 8 -12.02 13.02 29.24
N ALA A 9 -11.06 12.86 30.16
CA ALA A 9 -9.65 12.69 29.80
C ALA A 9 -9.41 11.43 28.95
N ILE A 10 -10.08 10.31 29.28
CA ILE A 10 -10.01 9.07 28.48
C ILE A 10 -10.63 9.28 27.10
N ALA A 11 -11.80 9.94 27.02
CA ALA A 11 -12.43 10.24 25.73
C ALA A 11 -11.53 11.12 24.84
N ILE A 12 -10.86 12.13 25.41
CA ILE A 12 -9.90 12.97 24.70
C ILE A 12 -8.67 12.16 24.26
N ALA A 13 -8.13 11.28 25.11
CA ALA A 13 -7.01 10.42 24.75
C ALA A 13 -7.35 9.45 23.62
N ILE A 14 -8.56 8.87 23.62
CA ILE A 14 -9.04 8.03 22.52
C ILE A 14 -9.20 8.87 21.25
N LEU A 15 -9.77 10.07 21.35
CA LEU A 15 -9.93 10.96 20.20
C LEU A 15 -8.57 11.35 19.59
N PHE A 16 -7.58 11.68 20.43
CA PHE A 16 -6.22 11.96 19.99
C PHE A 16 -5.54 10.73 19.37
N TYR A 17 -5.72 9.55 19.96
CA TYR A 17 -5.18 8.31 19.40
C TYR A 17 -5.79 8.00 18.03
N CYS A 18 -7.10 8.18 17.88
CA CYS A 18 -7.75 8.07 16.58
C CYS A 18 -7.17 9.10 15.60
N ILE A 19 -7.14 10.40 15.95
CA ILE A 19 -6.61 11.47 15.08
C ILE A 19 -5.14 11.26 14.70
N HIS A 20 -4.33 10.67 15.59
CA HIS A 20 -2.92 10.40 15.31
C HIS A 20 -2.73 9.26 14.30
N GLN A 21 -3.61 8.26 14.28
CA GLN A 21 -3.63 7.26 13.20
C GLN A 21 -4.13 7.84 11.86
N TYR A 22 -4.79 9.00 11.88
CA TYR A 22 -5.39 9.64 10.71
C TYR A 22 -4.42 10.48 9.86
N HIS A 23 -3.20 10.76 10.33
CA HIS A 23 -2.26 11.66 9.64
C HIS A 23 -0.98 10.97 9.16
N GLU A 24 -1.07 9.72 8.71
CA GLU A 24 0.02 9.18 7.90
C GLU A 24 -0.10 9.76 6.49
N GLU A 25 0.81 10.66 6.13
CA GLU A 25 0.87 11.19 4.77
C GLU A 25 1.07 10.04 3.77
N PRO A 26 0.41 10.07 2.60
CA PRO A 26 0.66 9.08 1.58
C PRO A 26 2.14 9.04 1.19
N ILE A 27 2.67 7.86 0.92
CA ILE A 27 3.99 7.70 0.33
C ILE A 27 4.07 8.47 -0.99
N SER A 28 5.24 9.01 -1.28
CA SER A 28 5.47 9.77 -2.51
C SER A 28 5.29 8.88 -3.75
N GLN A 29 4.95 9.50 -4.88
CA GLN A 29 4.87 8.81 -6.17
C GLN A 29 6.17 8.06 -6.49
N THR A 30 7.34 8.68 -6.25
CA THR A 30 8.65 8.04 -6.46
C THR A 30 8.77 6.77 -5.64
N LYS A 31 8.40 6.81 -4.35
CA LYS A 31 8.45 5.64 -3.49
C LYS A 31 7.48 4.54 -3.94
N ALA A 32 6.28 4.93 -4.37
CA ALA A 32 5.29 3.99 -4.90
C ALA A 32 5.81 3.30 -6.17
N VAL A 33 6.47 4.04 -7.07
CA VAL A 33 7.11 3.48 -8.25
C VAL A 33 8.22 2.51 -7.88
N GLU A 34 9.14 2.87 -6.97
CA GLU A 34 10.19 1.97 -6.50
C GLU A 34 9.61 0.65 -5.95
N LEU A 35 8.56 0.75 -5.13
CA LEU A 35 7.88 -0.43 -4.58
C LEU A 35 7.23 -1.28 -5.67
N ALA A 36 6.60 -0.68 -6.67
CA ALA A 36 6.02 -1.43 -7.79
C ALA A 36 7.08 -2.23 -8.55
N LYS A 37 8.26 -1.65 -8.79
CA LYS A 37 9.38 -2.36 -9.43
C LYS A 37 9.81 -3.58 -8.62
N ILE A 38 10.01 -3.37 -7.31
CA ILE A 38 10.37 -4.45 -6.37
C ILE A 38 9.32 -5.57 -6.40
N TYR A 39 8.04 -5.23 -6.37
CA TYR A 39 6.97 -6.23 -6.40
C TYR A 39 6.93 -7.02 -7.70
N VAL A 40 7.17 -6.37 -8.85
CA VAL A 40 7.28 -7.06 -10.15
C VAL A 40 8.50 -7.96 -10.18
N GLU A 41 9.66 -7.49 -9.74
CA GLU A 41 10.90 -8.28 -9.66
C GLU A 41 10.72 -9.53 -8.80
N ARG A 42 10.13 -9.39 -7.61
CA ARG A 42 9.86 -10.54 -6.75
C ARG A 42 8.90 -11.52 -7.39
N THR A 43 7.88 -11.02 -8.09
CA THR A 43 6.94 -11.91 -8.78
C THR A 43 7.63 -12.65 -9.92
N ASN A 44 8.51 -11.96 -10.67
CA ASN A 44 9.35 -12.59 -11.69
C ASN A 44 10.23 -13.70 -11.10
N GLU A 45 10.85 -13.48 -9.95
CA GLU A 45 11.67 -14.49 -9.26
C GLU A 45 10.86 -15.72 -8.85
N HIS A 46 9.70 -15.53 -8.21
CA HIS A 46 8.89 -16.63 -7.68
C HIS A 46 8.18 -17.43 -8.77
N MET A 47 7.80 -16.78 -9.87
CA MET A 47 7.06 -17.41 -10.97
C MET A 47 7.91 -17.69 -12.20
N ASN A 48 9.20 -17.37 -12.17
CA ASN A 48 10.13 -17.49 -13.31
C ASN A 48 9.60 -16.75 -14.57
N LEU A 49 9.18 -15.50 -14.39
CA LEU A 49 8.68 -14.60 -15.45
C LEU A 49 9.78 -13.62 -15.89
N ILE A 50 9.55 -12.90 -16.99
CA ILE A 50 10.56 -12.04 -17.65
C ILE A 50 10.10 -10.60 -17.89
N TYR A 51 9.14 -10.10 -17.11
CA TYR A 51 8.64 -8.73 -17.26
C TYR A 51 9.70 -7.68 -16.89
N ASP A 52 9.75 -6.58 -17.63
CA ASP A 52 10.71 -5.50 -17.38
C ASP A 52 10.20 -4.53 -16.29
N SER A 53 10.69 -4.71 -15.05
CA SER A 53 10.33 -3.84 -13.92
C SER A 53 10.73 -2.37 -14.13
N SER A 54 11.64 -2.07 -15.05
CA SER A 54 12.09 -0.70 -15.33
C SER A 54 11.11 0.09 -16.19
N GLN A 55 10.26 -0.60 -16.97
CA GLN A 55 9.30 -0.02 -17.90
C GLN A 55 8.01 0.42 -17.19
N VAL A 56 8.06 1.58 -16.54
CA VAL A 56 6.88 2.19 -15.92
C VAL A 56 6.13 3.01 -16.97
N GLU A 57 4.91 2.60 -17.27
CA GLU A 57 4.08 3.21 -18.32
C GLU A 57 3.17 4.30 -17.77
N TYR A 58 2.57 4.05 -16.61
CA TYR A 58 1.56 4.93 -16.04
C TYR A 58 1.52 4.83 -14.52
N VAL A 59 1.26 5.95 -13.86
CA VAL A 59 1.12 6.06 -12.41
C VAL A 59 -0.08 6.91 -12.08
N THR A 60 -0.99 6.40 -11.25
CA THR A 60 -2.17 7.11 -10.78
C THR A 60 -2.35 7.00 -9.29
N TYR A 61 -2.74 8.12 -8.69
CA TYR A 61 -3.19 8.16 -7.32
C TYR A 61 -4.71 8.01 -7.28
N ASN A 62 -5.19 6.84 -6.86
CA ASN A 62 -6.62 6.56 -6.74
C ASN A 62 -7.10 6.89 -5.33
N THR A 63 -7.59 8.13 -5.19
CA THR A 63 -8.09 8.69 -3.93
C THR A 63 -9.50 9.24 -4.08
N ASN A 64 -10.23 9.33 -2.96
CA ASN A 64 -11.42 10.14 -2.78
C ASN A 64 -11.60 10.44 -1.27
N PRO A 65 -12.49 11.38 -0.86
CA PRO A 65 -12.60 11.75 0.55
C PRO A 65 -12.92 10.58 1.49
N LEU A 66 -13.68 9.58 1.02
CA LEU A 66 -13.96 8.38 1.81
C LEU A 66 -12.73 7.46 1.91
N LYS A 67 -11.95 7.34 0.84
CA LYS A 67 -10.73 6.52 0.82
C LYS A 67 -9.63 7.12 1.68
N GLU A 68 -9.47 8.43 1.66
CA GLU A 68 -8.56 9.16 2.56
C GLU A 68 -9.01 8.98 4.01
N LEU A 69 -10.30 9.11 4.28
CA LEU A 69 -10.85 8.86 5.62
C LEU A 69 -10.69 7.41 6.11
N LEU A 70 -10.50 6.45 5.21
CA LEU A 70 -10.36 5.04 5.56
C LEU A 70 -8.92 4.52 5.38
N ASN A 71 -7.95 5.37 5.02
CA ASN A 71 -6.60 4.99 4.61
C ASN A 71 -6.58 3.86 3.54
N THR A 72 -7.56 3.90 2.64
CA THR A 72 -7.72 2.95 1.51
C THR A 72 -7.41 3.58 0.16
N SER A 73 -6.78 4.76 0.16
CA SER A 73 -6.19 5.35 -1.04
C SER A 73 -5.08 4.44 -1.57
N THR A 74 -4.95 4.35 -2.88
CA THR A 74 -3.98 3.45 -3.51
C THR A 74 -3.22 4.12 -4.63
N TRP A 75 -1.95 3.75 -4.77
CA TRP A 75 -1.22 3.94 -6.01
C TRP A 75 -1.55 2.80 -6.98
N GLU A 76 -1.84 3.18 -8.22
CA GLU A 76 -2.13 2.28 -9.34
C GLU A 76 -1.07 2.53 -10.41
N ILE A 77 -0.22 1.53 -10.64
CA ILE A 77 0.99 1.67 -11.45
C ILE A 77 0.99 0.58 -12.52
N PHE A 78 1.24 0.96 -13.77
CA PHE A 78 1.47 0.01 -14.86
C PHE A 78 2.97 -0.16 -15.10
N VAL A 79 3.44 -1.40 -15.04
CA VAL A 79 4.84 -1.79 -15.27
C VAL A 79 4.85 -2.91 -16.30
N ASP A 80 5.39 -2.65 -17.49
CA ASP A 80 5.44 -3.62 -18.61
C ASP A 80 4.10 -4.34 -18.86
N GLY A 81 3.02 -3.56 -19.01
CA GLY A 81 1.66 -4.07 -19.15
C GLY A 81 1.02 -4.69 -17.90
N ILE A 82 1.74 -4.84 -16.79
CA ILE A 82 1.22 -5.35 -15.51
C ILE A 82 0.65 -4.22 -14.68
N PHE A 83 -0.58 -4.40 -14.18
CA PHE A 83 -1.17 -3.46 -13.23
C PHE A 83 -0.80 -3.83 -11.79
N VAL A 84 -0.14 -2.92 -11.08
CA VAL A 84 0.26 -3.05 -9.68
C VAL A 84 -0.55 -2.07 -8.82
N LYS A 85 -1.17 -2.57 -7.76
CA LYS A 85 -1.90 -1.76 -6.78
C LYS A 85 -1.20 -1.80 -5.42
N ILE A 86 -0.93 -0.63 -4.87
CA ILE A 86 -0.20 -0.44 -3.61
C ILE A 86 -1.02 0.46 -2.68
N ASN A 87 -1.10 0.13 -1.39
CA ASN A 87 -1.71 1.02 -0.40
C ASN A 87 -0.88 2.29 -0.27
N ALA A 88 -1.52 3.45 -0.40
CA ALA A 88 -0.81 4.70 -0.49
C ALA A 88 -0.23 5.19 0.84
N HIS A 89 -0.68 4.70 1.99
CA HIS A 89 -0.18 5.14 3.28
C HIS A 89 0.89 4.18 3.81
N SER A 90 0.63 2.87 3.73
CA SER A 90 1.57 1.85 4.22
C SER A 90 2.63 1.42 3.20
N GLY A 91 2.40 1.68 1.90
CA GLY A 91 3.22 1.13 0.83
C GLY A 91 3.05 -0.39 0.64
N GLN A 92 2.12 -1.02 1.36
CA GLN A 92 1.88 -2.45 1.27
C GLN A 92 1.32 -2.83 -0.11
N PHE A 93 1.82 -3.94 -0.65
CA PHE A 93 1.24 -4.57 -1.83
C PHE A 93 -0.23 -4.92 -1.59
N VAL A 94 -1.09 -4.64 -2.57
CA VAL A 94 -2.52 -5.03 -2.53
C VAL A 94 -2.77 -6.14 -3.53
N LYS A 95 -2.46 -5.89 -4.81
CA LYS A 95 -2.63 -6.87 -5.88
C LYS A 95 -1.83 -6.51 -7.12
N MET A 96 -1.64 -7.52 -7.97
CA MET A 96 -1.07 -7.43 -9.30
C MET A 96 -2.01 -8.10 -10.31
N VAL A 97 -2.18 -7.51 -11.49
CA VAL A 97 -3.00 -8.08 -12.56
C VAL A 97 -2.16 -8.21 -13.82
N PHE A 98 -2.03 -9.43 -14.29
CA PHE A 98 -1.34 -9.82 -15.52
C PHE A 98 -2.36 -9.91 -16.66
N PRO A 99 -2.10 -9.32 -17.83
CA PRO A 99 -3.04 -9.33 -18.95
C PRO A 99 -3.48 -10.74 -19.40
N ALA A 100 -2.59 -11.73 -19.28
CA ALA A 100 -2.83 -13.10 -19.74
C ALA A 100 -2.85 -14.15 -18.60
N ASP A 101 -2.16 -13.88 -17.49
CA ASP A 101 -1.83 -14.91 -16.49
C ASP A 101 -2.68 -14.84 -15.22
N GLY A 102 -3.52 -13.82 -15.08
CA GLY A 102 -4.49 -13.70 -13.99
C GLY A 102 -4.15 -12.62 -12.96
N VAL A 103 -4.58 -12.85 -11.72
CA VAL A 103 -4.48 -11.88 -10.63
C VAL A 103 -3.70 -12.53 -9.49
N ILE A 104 -2.75 -11.79 -8.92
CA ILE A 104 -2.05 -12.15 -7.68
C ILE A 104 -2.47 -11.18 -6.61
N THR A 105 -2.90 -11.66 -5.45
CA THR A 105 -3.23 -10.80 -4.30
C THR A 105 -2.31 -11.03 -3.12
N TYR A 106 -2.23 -10.03 -2.23
CA TYR A 106 -1.44 -10.13 -1.01
C TYR A 106 -1.89 -11.31 -0.13
N GLU A 107 -3.19 -11.61 -0.10
CA GLU A 107 -3.75 -12.67 0.73
C GLU A 107 -3.32 -14.08 0.29
N GLU A 108 -3.00 -14.27 -1.00
CA GLU A 108 -2.56 -15.55 -1.55
C GLU A 108 -1.09 -15.82 -1.29
N HIS A 109 -0.26 -14.76 -1.34
CA HIS A 109 1.20 -14.83 -1.25
C HIS A 109 1.80 -13.72 -0.39
N PRO A 110 1.43 -13.60 0.90
CA PRO A 110 1.89 -12.49 1.76
C PRO A 110 3.41 -12.47 1.94
N GLU A 111 4.05 -13.64 1.92
CA GLU A 111 5.49 -13.81 2.09
C GLU A 111 6.33 -13.26 0.93
N TRP A 112 5.76 -13.13 -0.27
CA TRP A 112 6.46 -12.53 -1.41
C TRP A 112 6.58 -11.01 -1.24
N PHE A 113 5.67 -10.39 -0.48
CA PHE A 113 5.53 -8.93 -0.45
C PHE A 113 5.77 -8.32 0.92
N ASP A 114 6.16 -9.11 1.92
CA ASP A 114 6.62 -8.58 3.20
C ASP A 114 7.98 -7.87 3.02
N LEU A 115 8.00 -6.56 3.28
CA LEU A 115 9.20 -5.73 3.21
C LEU A 115 10.01 -5.74 4.52
N THR A 116 9.43 -6.23 5.62
CA THR A 116 10.12 -6.36 6.92
C THR A 116 11.02 -7.58 6.99
N ALA A 117 10.76 -8.58 6.14
CA ALA A 117 11.50 -9.82 6.06
C ALA A 117 12.89 -9.69 5.36
N PHE A 118 13.24 -8.51 4.82
CA PHE A 118 14.45 -8.33 4.03
C PHE A 118 15.17 -7.01 4.36
N PRO A 119 16.48 -7.03 4.68
CA PRO A 119 17.24 -5.81 4.96
C PRO A 119 17.35 -4.94 3.70
N GLN A 120 17.19 -3.63 3.89
CA GLN A 120 17.41 -2.59 2.87
C GLN A 120 18.88 -2.46 2.51
#